data_AF-A0A356X914-F1
#
_entry.id   AF-A0A356X914-F1
#
_cell.length_a   1.000
_cell.length_b   1.000
_cell.length_c   1.000
_cell.angle_alpha   90.00
_cell.angle_beta   90.00
_cell.angle_gamma   90.00
#
_symmetry.space_group_name_H-M   'P 1'
#
loop_
_entity.id
_entity.type
_entity.pdbx_description
1 polymer ?
#
loop_
_entity_poly.entity_id
_entity_poly.type
_entity_poly.pdbx_seq_one_letter_code
_entity_poly.pdbx_strand_id
1 'polypeptide(L)'
;YGSDPYASDYDSDKLMNGWFVPEMPDLNQKNELLADYLIQNTIWWIEYSGIDGIRMDTYVYPDQEYMARWAKEVLEAYPNFNIVGESWVNTVPAEAYWQYDGPGVD
;
A
#
# COMPACT_ATOMS: atom_id res chain seq x y z
N TYR A 1 4.30 -5.09 13.04
CA TYR A 1 2.98 -4.45 13.10
C TYR A 1 1.94 -5.27 12.33
N GLY A 2 1.90 -5.26 10.99
CA GLY A 2 0.87 -6.00 10.23
C GLY A 2 0.80 -7.51 10.53
N SER A 3 1.96 -8.18 10.59
CA SER A 3 2.05 -9.62 10.88
C SER A 3 2.56 -9.95 12.29
N ASP A 4 2.84 -8.95 13.13
CA ASP A 4 3.45 -9.15 14.46
C ASP A 4 2.38 -8.97 15.55
N PRO A 5 1.99 -10.04 16.26
CA PRO A 5 0.95 -9.99 17.29
C PRO A 5 1.39 -9.24 18.56
N TYR A 6 2.67 -8.87 18.69
CA TYR A 6 3.23 -8.20 19.85
C TYR A 6 3.75 -6.79 19.53
N ALA A 7 3.42 -6.26 18.35
CA ALA A 7 3.86 -4.93 17.93
C ALA A 7 3.34 -3.85 18.90
N SER A 8 4.20 -2.88 19.23
CA SER A 8 3.79 -1.72 20.00
C SER A 8 3.08 -0.68 19.14
N ASP A 9 2.17 0.08 19.74
CA ASP A 9 1.53 1.21 19.05
C ASP A 9 2.56 2.26 18.61
N TYR A 10 3.60 2.48 19.43
CA TYR A 10 4.66 3.44 19.12
C TYR A 10 5.44 3.06 17.86
N ASP A 11 5.85 1.79 17.73
CA ASP A 11 6.60 1.34 16.54
C ASP A 11 5.73 1.34 15.29
N SER A 12 4.44 1.03 15.45
CA SER A 12 3.45 1.03 14.36
C SER A 12 3.19 2.45 13.85
N ASP A 13 3.01 3.41 14.76
CA ASP A 13 2.84 4.82 14.44
C ASP A 13 4.09 5.40 13.77
N LYS A 14 5.28 5.08 14.30
CA LYS A 14 6.54 5.54 13.73
C LYS A 14 6.82 4.97 12.34
N LEU A 15 6.37 3.74 12.05
CA LEU A 15 6.50 3.14 10.73
C LEU A 15 5.57 3.81 9.72
N MET A 16 4.31 4.05 10.08
CA MET A 16 3.28 4.50 9.14
C MET A 16 3.14 6.01 8.99
N ASN A 17 3.50 6.77 10.02
CA ASN A 17 3.36 8.23 10.03
C ASN A 17 4.72 8.94 10.09
N GLY A 18 5.81 8.17 10.06
CA GLY A 18 7.18 8.67 10.09
C GLY A 18 7.67 9.05 8.70
N TRP A 19 8.26 10.23 8.59
CA TRP A 19 8.92 10.64 7.34
C TRP A 19 10.10 9.72 7.07
N PHE A 20 10.25 9.28 5.82
CA PHE A 20 11.37 8.44 5.42
C PHE A 20 12.71 9.17 5.64
N VAL A 21 12.77 10.43 5.20
CA VAL A 21 13.86 11.38 5.42
C VAL A 21 13.29 12.80 5.56
N PRO A 22 14.03 13.78 6.10
CA PRO A 22 13.54 15.15 6.27
C PRO A 22 13.02 15.82 4.98
N GLU A 23 13.50 15.39 3.82
CA GLU A 23 13.13 15.93 2.51
C GLU A 23 11.93 15.23 1.87
N MET A 24 11.42 14.15 2.48
CA MET A 24 10.27 13.37 2.00
C MET A 24 9.13 13.41 3.03
N PRO A 25 8.30 14.47 3.00
CA PRO A 25 7.12 14.58 3.85
C PRO A 25 6.18 13.40 3.69
N ASP A 26 5.86 12.74 4.80
CA ASP A 26 4.92 11.63 4.77
C ASP A 26 3.48 12.12 4.54
N LEU A 27 2.74 11.39 3.71
CA LEU A 27 1.40 11.77 3.27
C LEU A 27 0.36 11.11 4.18
N ASN A 28 -0.42 11.91 4.91
CA ASN A 28 -1.46 11.39 5.79
C ASN A 28 -2.65 10.78 5.01
N GLN A 29 -2.61 9.47 4.74
CA GLN A 29 -3.65 8.79 3.97
C GLN A 29 -4.95 8.56 4.74
N LYS A 30 -5.01 8.89 6.05
CA LYS A 30 -6.27 8.93 6.83
C LYS A 30 -7.12 10.16 6.53
N ASN A 31 -6.56 11.14 5.82
CA ASN A 31 -7.33 12.24 5.27
C ASN A 31 -8.00 11.80 3.97
N GLU A 32 -9.32 11.63 4.01
CA GLU A 32 -10.12 11.17 2.86
C GLU A 32 -9.87 11.95 1.57
N LEU A 33 -9.66 13.28 1.64
CA LEU A 33 -9.38 14.08 0.45
C LEU A 33 -8.05 13.72 -0.21
N LEU A 34 -7.03 13.40 0.61
CA LEU A 34 -5.73 12.98 0.11
C LEU A 34 -5.78 11.53 -0.39
N ALA A 35 -6.48 10.65 0.32
CA ALA A 35 -6.70 9.27 -0.10
C ALA A 35 -7.36 9.22 -1.49
N ASP A 36 -8.48 9.93 -1.65
CA ASP A 36 -9.22 10.04 -2.91
C ASP A 36 -8.33 10.60 -4.02
N TYR A 37 -7.54 11.64 -3.72
CA TYR A 37 -6.62 12.24 -4.68
C TYR A 37 -5.61 11.21 -5.22
N LEU A 38 -4.98 10.43 -4.34
CA LEU A 38 -3.96 9.45 -4.72
C LEU A 38 -4.56 8.27 -5.50
N ILE A 39 -5.75 7.79 -5.11
CA ILE A 39 -6.46 6.72 -5.84
C ILE A 39 -6.85 7.21 -7.24
N GLN A 40 -7.46 8.39 -7.34
CA GLN A 40 -7.85 8.98 -8.62
C GLN A 40 -6.63 9.27 -9.50
N ASN A 41 -5.53 9.74 -8.91
CA ASN A 41 -4.27 9.93 -9.64
C ASN A 41 -3.75 8.62 -10.24
N THR A 42 -3.82 7.54 -9.46
CA THR A 42 -3.42 6.20 -9.90
C THR A 42 -4.26 5.74 -11.10
N ILE A 43 -5.58 5.76 -10.96
CA ILE A 43 -6.52 5.36 -12.02
C ILE A 43 -6.34 6.24 -13.26
N TRP A 44 -6.14 7.55 -13.07
CA TRP A 44 -5.89 8.47 -14.17
C TRP A 44 -4.63 8.10 -14.96
N TRP A 45 -3.53 7.76 -14.28
CA TRP A 45 -2.31 7.34 -14.97
C TRP A 45 -2.47 6.02 -15.71
N ILE A 46 -3.18 5.06 -15.13
CA ILE A 46 -3.49 3.78 -15.79
C ILE A 46 -4.25 4.05 -17.09
N GLU A 47 -5.36 4.79 -17.02
CA GLU A 47 -6.20 5.07 -18.20
C GLU A 47 -5.48 5.91 -19.25
N TYR A 48 -4.76 6.94 -18.80
CA TYR A 48 -4.10 7.89 -19.70
C TYR A 48 -2.94 7.25 -20.47
N SER A 49 -2.15 6.41 -19.81
CA SER A 49 -0.93 5.85 -20.39
C SER A 49 -1.10 4.44 -20.96
N GLY A 50 -2.13 3.70 -20.55
CA GLY A 50 -2.37 2.33 -21.00
C GLY A 50 -1.32 1.33 -20.50
N ILE A 51 -0.72 1.58 -19.33
CA ILE A 51 0.16 0.61 -18.66
C ILE A 51 -0.62 -0.63 -18.21
N ASP A 52 0.08 -1.76 -18.06
CA ASP A 52 -0.52 -3.04 -17.66
C ASP A 52 -0.33 -3.39 -16.18
N GLY A 53 0.43 -2.58 -15.44
CA GLY A 53 0.69 -2.81 -14.02
C GLY A 53 1.40 -1.68 -13.31
N ILE A 54 1.44 -1.76 -11.98
CA ILE A 54 2.13 -0.83 -11.09
C ILE A 54 3.16 -1.56 -10.25
N ARG A 55 4.37 -0.97 -10.16
CA ARG A 55 5.30 -1.23 -9.05
C ARG A 55 5.03 -0.18 -7.97
N MET A 56 4.51 -0.60 -6.81
CA MET A 56 4.18 0.29 -5.71
C MET A 56 5.37 0.40 -4.76
N ASP A 57 5.92 1.60 -4.65
CA ASP A 57 7.10 1.92 -3.83
C ASP A 57 6.79 1.81 -2.34
N THR A 58 7.76 1.40 -1.54
CA THR A 58 7.70 1.51 -0.06
C THR A 58 6.42 0.90 0.55
N TYR A 59 5.98 -0.27 0.09
CA TYR A 59 4.64 -0.85 0.37
C TYR A 59 4.33 -1.06 1.87
N VAL A 60 5.36 -1.15 2.71
CA VAL A 60 5.24 -1.35 4.17
C VAL A 60 4.95 -0.08 4.96
N TYR A 61 5.08 1.11 4.35
CA TYR A 61 4.98 2.40 5.04
C TYR A 61 3.57 3.01 5.01
N PRO A 62 2.83 3.04 3.89
CA PRO A 62 1.49 3.63 3.89
C PRO A 62 0.52 2.93 4.83
N ASP A 63 -0.52 3.65 5.27
CA ASP A 63 -1.60 3.11 6.07
C ASP A 63 -2.25 1.88 5.39
N GLN A 64 -2.42 0.79 6.16
CA GLN A 64 -2.85 -0.50 5.61
C GLN A 64 -4.29 -0.50 5.12
N GLU A 65 -5.19 0.21 5.81
CA GLU A 65 -6.59 0.32 5.41
C GLU A 65 -6.71 1.13 4.12
N TYR A 66 -5.93 2.21 4.01
CA TYR A 66 -5.79 2.96 2.77
C TYR A 66 -5.25 2.08 1.62
N MET A 67 -4.18 1.33 1.84
CA MET A 67 -3.60 0.48 0.79
C MET A 67 -4.55 -0.64 0.34
N ALA A 68 -5.31 -1.23 1.26
CA ALA A 68 -6.35 -2.20 0.93
C ALA A 68 -7.45 -1.57 0.08
N ARG A 69 -7.89 -0.34 0.41
CA ARG A 69 -8.85 0.43 -0.39
C ARG A 69 -8.28 0.77 -1.77
N TRP A 70 -7.06 1.28 -1.84
CA TRP A 70 -6.39 1.65 -3.09
C TRP A 70 -6.27 0.45 -4.04
N ALA A 71 -5.77 -0.68 -3.55
CA ALA A 71 -5.63 -1.90 -4.36
C ALA A 71 -6.99 -2.41 -4.83
N LYS A 72 -8.00 -2.40 -3.95
CA LYS A 72 -9.37 -2.78 -4.30
C LYS A 72 -9.93 -1.91 -5.42
N GLU A 73 -9.88 -0.58 -5.28
CA GLU A 73 -10.46 0.33 -6.29
C GLU A 73 -9.72 0.23 -7.64
N VAL A 74 -8.40 0.04 -7.63
CA VAL A 74 -7.61 -0.19 -8.86
C VAL A 74 -8.02 -1.50 -9.53
N LEU A 75 -8.13 -2.60 -8.78
CA LEU A 75 -8.49 -3.92 -9.33
C LEU A 75 -9.98 -4.01 -9.72
N GLU A 76 -10.87 -3.26 -9.08
CA GLU A 76 -12.27 -3.12 -9.51
C GLU A 76 -12.38 -2.38 -10.85
N ALA A 77 -11.58 -1.32 -11.05
CA ALA A 77 -11.50 -0.61 -12.33
C ALA A 77 -10.81 -1.45 -13.42
N TYR A 78 -9.78 -2.23 -13.06
CA TYR A 78 -8.97 -3.02 -13.99
C TYR A 78 -8.74 -4.45 -13.47
N PRO A 79 -9.68 -5.39 -13.69
CA PRO A 79 -9.64 -6.72 -13.08
C PRO A 79 -8.45 -7.62 -13.46
N ASN A 80 -7.78 -7.33 -14.58
CA ASN A 80 -6.61 -8.09 -15.05
C ASN A 80 -5.29 -7.36 -14.78
N PHE A 81 -5.33 -6.25 -14.03
CA PHE A 81 -4.16 -5.43 -13.74
C PHE A 81 -3.26 -6.09 -12.71
N ASN A 82 -1.95 -5.87 -12.82
CA ASN A 82 -1.01 -6.42 -11.85
C ASN A 82 -0.41 -5.31 -10.97
N ILE A 83 -0.29 -5.58 -9.66
CA ILE A 83 0.32 -4.68 -8.68
C ILE A 83 1.44 -5.45 -7.99
N VAL A 84 2.66 -4.92 -8.06
CA VAL A 84 3.82 -5.45 -7.36
C VAL A 84 4.23 -4.46 -6.28
N GLY A 85 3.92 -4.77 -5.04
CA GLY A 85 4.37 -3.98 -3.88
C GLY A 85 5.82 -4.26 -3.55
N GLU A 86 6.62 -3.23 -3.32
CA GLU A 86 7.95 -3.36 -2.74
C GLU A 86 7.85 -3.41 -1.21
N SER A 87 7.89 -4.60 -0.62
CA SER A 87 8.13 -4.78 0.81
C SER A 87 9.56 -5.24 1.04
N TRP A 88 10.44 -4.33 1.47
CA TRP A 88 11.82 -4.73 1.77
C TRP A 88 11.92 -5.35 3.17
N VAL A 89 11.49 -6.61 3.27
CA VAL A 89 11.52 -7.41 4.50
C VAL A 89 12.45 -8.62 4.34
N ASN A 90 12.87 -9.19 5.48
CA ASN A 90 13.90 -10.23 5.49
C ASN A 90 13.35 -11.65 5.66
N THR A 91 12.03 -11.83 5.68
CA THR A 91 11.40 -13.15 5.89
C THR A 91 10.27 -13.38 4.91
N VAL A 92 10.14 -14.61 4.45
CA VAL A 92 9.06 -15.03 3.54
C VAL A 92 7.67 -14.75 4.14
N PRO A 93 7.39 -15.02 5.44
CA PRO A 93 6.08 -14.72 6.02
C PRO A 93 5.75 -13.22 6.04
N ALA A 94 6.75 -12.36 6.28
CA ALA A 94 6.53 -10.91 6.28
C ALA A 94 6.25 -10.38 4.86
N GLU A 95 6.85 -10.99 3.84
CA GLU A 95 6.59 -10.65 2.44
C GLU A 95 5.20 -11.14 2.01
N ALA A 96 4.89 -12.41 2.30
CA ALA A 96 3.64 -13.06 1.90
C ALA A 96 2.39 -12.44 2.54
N TYR A 97 2.53 -11.74 3.66
CA TYR A 97 1.44 -11.04 4.35
C TYR A 97 0.69 -10.06 3.43
N TRP A 98 1.39 -9.44 2.47
CA TRP A 98 0.84 -8.40 1.60
C TRP A 98 0.15 -8.92 0.34
N GLN A 99 0.32 -10.20 0.01
CA GLN A 99 -0.18 -10.74 -1.23
C GLN A 99 -1.69 -11.03 -1.14
N TYR A 100 -2.44 -10.53 -2.13
CA TYR A 100 -3.82 -10.95 -2.36
C TYR A 100 -3.86 -12.46 -2.69
N ASP A 101 -4.81 -13.20 -2.11
CA ASP A 101 -5.00 -14.65 -2.34
C ASP A 101 -3.87 -15.57 -1.79
N GLY A 102 -3.36 -15.27 -0.59
CA GLY A 102 -2.60 -16.26 0.17
C GLY A 102 -3.48 -17.46 0.59
N PRO A 103 -2.95 -18.70 0.67
CA PRO A 103 -3.75 -19.81 1.19
C PRO A 103 -4.27 -19.51 2.60
N GLY A 104 -5.58 -19.32 2.73
CA GLY A 104 -6.26 -19.02 4.00
C GLY A 104 -6.72 -17.58 4.21
N VAL A 105 -6.72 -16.73 3.19
CA VAL A 105 -7.43 -15.43 3.20
C VAL A 105 -8.64 -15.51 2.27
N ASP A 106 -9.84 -15.57 2.86
CA ASP A 106 -11.15 -15.44 2.20
C ASP A 106 -11.44 -13.98 1.80
#